data_AF-A0A2N1HHI0-F1
#
_entry.id   AF-A0A2N1HHI0-F1
#
_cell.length_a   1.000
_cell.length_b   1.000
_cell.length_c   1.000
_cell.angle_alpha   90.00
_cell.angle_beta   90.00
_cell.angle_gamma   90.00
#
_symmetry.space_group_name_H-M   'P 1'
#
loop_
_entity.id
_entity.type
_entity.pdbx_description
1 polymer ?
#
loop_
_entity_poly.entity_id
_entity_poly.type
_entity_poly.pdbx_seq_one_letter_code
_entity_poly.pdbx_strand_id
1 'polypeptide(L)'
;MSQVVIKKEIHWPSLFFFSIAISNFISGIYQSMPSNFLLAIGFCCMGYSSIRFLPSKFFTQKLSFAKKPEKNCRKVDLIIQLFGFVFVVIGLVVQYIYV
;
A
#
# COMPACT_ATOMS: atom_id res chain seq x y z
N MET A 1 -10.58 16.90 -31.52
CA MET A 1 -9.69 16.05 -30.70
C MET A 1 -9.47 16.74 -29.36
N SER A 2 -10.20 16.34 -28.32
CA SER A 2 -10.01 16.90 -26.97
C SER A 2 -8.74 16.30 -26.37
N GLN A 3 -7.74 17.14 -26.10
CA GLN A 3 -6.54 16.73 -25.42
C GLN A 3 -6.92 16.25 -24.01
N VAL A 4 -6.79 14.95 -23.77
CA VAL A 4 -6.93 14.37 -22.44
C VAL A 4 -5.74 14.86 -21.63
N VAL A 5 -5.91 15.99 -20.93
CA VAL A 5 -4.94 16.47 -19.95
C VAL A 5 -4.89 15.42 -18.85
N ILE A 6 -3.90 14.53 -18.92
CA ILE A 6 -3.57 13.60 -17.84
C ILE A 6 -3.08 14.46 -16.69
N LYS A 7 -3.99 14.97 -15.87
CA LYS A 7 -3.63 15.51 -14.56
C LYS A 7 -3.01 14.35 -13.79
N LYS A 8 -1.68 14.37 -13.62
CA LYS A 8 -0.97 13.53 -12.66
C LYS A 8 -1.49 13.87 -11.27
N GLU A 9 -2.55 13.21 -10.84
CA GLU A 9 -3.01 13.30 -9.46
C GLU A 9 -2.06 12.48 -8.59
N ILE A 10 -1.50 13.14 -7.57
CA ILE A 10 -0.68 12.48 -6.56
C ILE A 10 -1.60 11.53 -5.78
N HIS A 11 -1.29 10.24 -5.80
CA HIS A 11 -2.03 9.23 -5.05
C HIS A 11 -1.47 9.14 -3.62
N TRP A 12 -2.05 9.94 -2.73
CA TRP A 12 -1.59 10.08 -1.35
C TRP A 12 -1.58 8.76 -0.54
N PRO A 13 -2.59 7.87 -0.66
CA PRO A 13 -2.60 6.61 0.08
C PRO A 13 -1.44 5.68 -0.25
N SER A 14 -1.07 5.58 -1.53
CA SER A 14 0.07 4.75 -1.92
C SER A 14 1.38 5.34 -1.45
N LEU A 15 1.54 6.68 -1.54
CA LEU A 15 2.73 7.35 -1.02
C LEU A 15 2.90 7.13 0.48
N PHE A 16 1.81 7.14 1.24
CA PHE A 16 1.83 6.84 2.66
C PHE A 16 2.31 5.40 2.93
N PHE A 17 1.73 4.41 2.27
CA PHE A 17 2.16 3.01 2.42
C PHE A 17 3.61 2.79 1.97
N PHE A 18 4.05 3.43 0.89
CA PHE A 18 5.44 3.35 0.44
C PHE A 18 6.41 4.03 1.43
N SER A 19 6.03 5.14 2.05
CA SER A 19 6.83 5.78 3.09
C SER A 19 7.04 4.84 4.29
N ILE A 20 5.97 4.16 4.73
CA ILE A 20 6.05 3.15 5.79
C ILE A 20 6.94 1.98 5.37
N ALA A 21 6.82 1.51 4.12
CA ALA A 21 7.65 0.42 3.61
C ALA A 21 9.14 0.78 3.63
N ILE A 22 9.50 1.99 3.20
CA ILE A 22 10.88 2.50 3.22
C ILE A 22 11.40 2.59 4.65
N SER A 23 10.60 3.14 5.58
CA SER A 23 10.99 3.23 6.98
C SER A 23 11.23 1.85 7.59
N ASN A 24 10.37 0.87 7.32
CA ASN A 24 10.54 -0.50 7.81
C ASN A 24 11.77 -1.18 7.18
N PHE A 25 12.04 -0.92 5.90
CA PHE A 25 13.23 -1.45 5.25
C PHE A 25 14.53 -0.91 5.89
N ILE A 26 14.57 0.39 6.15
CA ILE A 26 15.69 1.03 6.86
C ILE A 26 15.83 0.46 8.27
N SER A 27 14.72 0.35 9.03
CA SER A 27 14.73 -0.27 10.37
C SER A 27 15.18 -1.73 10.34
N GLY A 28 14.84 -2.48 9.29
CA GLY A 28 15.31 -3.85 9.09
C GLY A 28 16.81 -3.95 8.91
N ILE A 29 17.42 -3.00 8.19
CA ILE A 29 18.88 -2.92 8.03
C ILE A 29 19.56 -2.56 9.36
N TYR A 30 19.02 -1.58 10.09
CA TYR A 30 19.64 -1.13 11.35
C TYR A 30 19.51 -2.13 12.50
N GLN A 31 18.36 -2.80 12.61
CA GLN A 31 18.07 -3.73 13.71
C GLN A 31 18.34 -5.20 13.34
N SER A 32 18.69 -5.49 12.08
CA SER A 32 18.84 -6.84 11.53
C SER A 32 17.64 -7.75 11.83
N MET A 33 16.45 -7.16 11.95
CA MET A 33 15.23 -7.87 12.30
C MET A 33 14.47 -8.33 11.04
N PRO A 34 14.29 -9.64 10.83
CA PRO A 34 13.60 -10.16 9.64
C PRO A 34 12.12 -9.75 9.58
N SER A 35 11.49 -9.48 10.73
CA SER A 35 10.13 -8.94 10.81
C SER A 35 9.97 -7.61 10.06
N ASN A 36 10.94 -6.71 10.16
CA ASN A 36 10.91 -5.40 9.51
C ASN A 36 10.96 -5.52 7.97
N PHE A 37 11.66 -6.52 7.43
CA PHE A 37 11.65 -6.80 5.99
C PHE A 37 10.31 -7.38 5.52
N LEU A 38 9.69 -8.26 6.32
CA LEU A 38 8.34 -8.79 6.04
C LEU A 38 7.28 -7.68 6.03
N LEU A 39 7.38 -6.75 6.99
CA LEU A 39 6.52 -5.57 7.05
C LEU A 39 6.73 -4.67 5.82
N ALA A 40 7.98 -4.40 5.43
CA ALA A 40 8.29 -3.60 4.25
C ALA A 40 7.67 -4.19 2.96
N ILE A 41 7.80 -5.51 2.76
CA ILE A 41 7.19 -6.21 1.61
C ILE A 41 5.66 -6.09 1.66
N GLY A 42 5.05 -6.32 2.82
CA GLY A 42 3.60 -6.20 3.01
C GLY A 42 3.07 -4.81 2.68
N PHE A 43 3.74 -3.76 3.18
CA PHE A 43 3.36 -2.37 2.90
C PHE A 43 3.61 -1.95 1.44
N CYS A 44 4.65 -2.49 0.77
CA CYS A 44 4.84 -2.29 -0.67
C CYS A 44 3.67 -2.88 -1.48
N CYS A 45 3.23 -4.10 -1.16
CA CYS A 45 2.07 -4.73 -1.82
C CYS A 45 0.77 -3.94 -1.60
N MET A 46 0.54 -3.46 -0.38
CA MET A 46 -0.61 -2.60 -0.06
C MET A 46 -0.54 -1.26 -0.78
N GLY A 47 0.64 -0.64 -0.85
CA GLY A 47 0.86 0.62 -1.56
C GLY A 47 0.58 0.51 -3.06
N TYR A 48 1.00 -0.60 -3.68
CA TYR A 48 0.72 -0.87 -5.10
C TYR A 48 -0.77 -1.07 -5.39
N SER A 49 -1.45 -1.92 -4.61
CA SER A 49 -2.89 -2.18 -4.76
C SER A 49 -3.73 -0.93 -4.47
N SER A 50 -3.29 -0.11 -3.51
CA SER A 50 -3.95 1.13 -3.10
C SER A 50 -4.13 2.12 -4.26
N ILE A 51 -3.17 2.22 -5.21
CA ILE A 51 -3.26 3.12 -6.38
C ILE A 51 -4.52 2.88 -7.23
N ARG A 52 -4.98 1.63 -7.26
CA ARG A 52 -6.11 1.19 -8.09
C ARG A 52 -7.40 1.02 -7.29
N PHE A 53 -7.27 0.78 -5.98
CA PHE A 53 -8.41 0.49 -5.10
C PHE A 53 -8.92 1.71 -4.32
N LEU A 54 -8.02 2.61 -3.91
CA LEU A 54 -8.35 3.80 -3.13
C LEU A 54 -8.41 5.05 -4.02
N PRO A 55 -9.27 6.02 -3.69
CA PRO A 55 -9.25 7.31 -4.37
C PRO A 55 -7.94 8.06 -4.02
N SER A 56 -7.36 8.72 -5.02
CA SER A 56 -6.13 9.54 -4.90
C SER A 56 -6.17 10.55 -3.76
N LYS A 57 -7.37 11.04 -3.42
CA LYS A 57 -7.64 12.03 -2.38
C LYS A 57 -8.23 11.44 -1.10
N PHE A 58 -8.04 10.15 -0.81
CA PHE A 58 -8.62 9.52 0.40
C PHE A 58 -8.35 10.30 1.69
N PHE A 59 -7.16 10.90 1.84
CA PHE A 59 -6.81 11.71 3.01
C PHE A 59 -7.31 13.15 2.98
N THR A 60 -7.71 13.66 1.82
CA THR A 60 -8.05 15.08 1.60
C THR A 60 -9.52 15.31 1.28
N GLN A 61 -10.25 14.27 0.88
CA GLN A 61 -11.62 14.37 0.41
C GLN A 61 -12.59 13.90 1.51
N LYS A 62 -13.36 14.84 2.06
CA LYS A 62 -14.55 14.50 2.86
C LYS A 62 -15.55 13.76 1.96
N LEU A 63 -15.70 12.46 2.17
CA LEU A 63 -16.86 11.65 1.73
C LEU A 63 -17.27 11.81 0.25
N SER A 64 -16.40 11.44 -0.69
CA SER A 64 -16.90 11.11 -2.03
C SER A 64 -16.15 9.92 -2.61
N PHE A 65 -16.75 8.74 -2.43
CA PHE A 65 -16.37 7.47 -3.09
C PHE A 65 -16.71 7.48 -4.60
N ALA A 66 -16.57 8.62 -5.26
CA ALA A 66 -17.03 8.83 -6.63
C ALA A 66 -15.93 8.48 -7.65
N LYS A 67 -15.56 7.21 -7.73
CA LYS A 67 -14.97 6.67 -8.96
C LYS A 67 -15.46 5.24 -9.14
N LYS A 68 -16.32 4.99 -10.14
CA LYS A 68 -16.75 3.64 -10.51
C LYS A 68 -15.52 2.86 -10.99
N PRO A 69 -15.11 1.77 -10.31
CA PRO A 69 -13.91 1.03 -10.66
C PRO A 69 -14.17 0.07 -11.84
N GLU A 70 -13.16 -0.14 -12.68
CA GLU A 70 -13.16 -1.18 -13.71
C GLU A 70 -13.18 -2.58 -13.05
N LYS A 71 -14.17 -3.41 -13.41
CA LYS A 71 -14.51 -4.67 -12.72
C LYS A 71 -13.39 -5.72 -12.71
N ASN A 72 -12.52 -5.77 -13.72
CA ASN A 72 -11.55 -6.86 -13.88
C ASN A 72 -10.24 -6.65 -13.10
N CYS A 73 -9.78 -5.41 -12.94
CA CYS A 73 -8.55 -5.11 -12.18
C CYS A 73 -8.72 -5.38 -10.66
N ARG A 74 -9.95 -5.26 -10.15
CA ARG A 74 -10.25 -5.39 -8.71
C ARG A 74 -9.91 -6.77 -8.12
N LYS A 75 -10.02 -7.86 -8.87
CA LYS A 75 -9.76 -9.21 -8.31
C LYS A 75 -8.27 -9.42 -8.02
N VAL A 76 -7.39 -9.01 -8.94
CA VAL A 76 -5.95 -9.14 -8.80
C VAL A 76 -5.42 -8.19 -7.73
N ASP A 77 -5.88 -6.93 -7.75
CA ASP A 77 -5.48 -5.95 -6.74
C ASP A 77 -5.93 -6.36 -5.33
N LEU A 78 -7.11 -6.99 -5.20
CA LEU A 78 -7.60 -7.54 -3.93
C LEU A 78 -6.76 -8.74 -3.46
N ILE A 79 -6.35 -9.64 -4.36
CA ILE A 79 -5.43 -10.73 -4.04
C ILE A 79 -4.09 -10.19 -3.56
N ILE A 80 -3.52 -9.19 -4.25
CA ILE A 80 -2.25 -8.55 -3.87
C ILE A 80 -2.38 -7.86 -2.50
N GLN A 81 -3.52 -7.22 -2.21
CA GLN A 81 -3.77 -6.59 -0.92
C GLN A 81 -3.91 -7.62 0.20
N LEU A 82 -4.55 -8.77 -0.08
CA LEU A 82 -4.70 -9.86 0.88
C LEU A 82 -3.36 -10.54 1.16
N PHE A 83 -2.53 -10.75 0.13
CA PHE A 83 -1.14 -11.18 0.28
C PHE A 83 -0.34 -10.19 1.14
N GLY A 84 -0.39 -8.90 0.81
CA GLY A 84 0.27 -7.85 1.59
C GLY A 84 -0.18 -7.85 3.05
N PHE A 85 -1.47 -8.05 3.31
CA PHE A 85 -2.01 -8.16 4.67
C PHE A 85 -1.47 -9.36 5.44
N VAL A 86 -1.41 -10.54 4.80
CA VAL A 86 -0.81 -11.73 5.42
C VAL A 86 0.66 -11.49 5.77
N PHE A 87 1.43 -10.85 4.89
CA PHE A 87 2.82 -10.48 5.17
C PHE A 87 2.96 -9.51 6.34
N VAL A 88 2.08 -8.52 6.44
CA VAL A 88 2.07 -7.61 7.60
C VAL A 88 1.75 -8.37 8.88
N VAL A 89 0.74 -9.23 8.89
CA VAL A 89 0.36 -10.03 10.07
C VAL A 89 1.51 -10.95 10.50
N ILE A 90 2.14 -11.67 9.56
CA ILE A 90 3.29 -12.52 9.85
C ILE A 90 4.46 -11.67 10.38
N GLY A 91 4.74 -10.53 9.75
CA GLY A 91 5.78 -9.60 10.21
C GLY A 91 5.56 -9.13 11.65
N LEU A 92 4.32 -8.79 12.01
CA LEU A 92 3.95 -8.40 13.39
C LEU A 92 4.07 -9.57 14.38
N VAL A 93 3.66 -10.78 13.99
CA VAL A 93 3.80 -11.98 14.84
C VAL A 93 5.28 -12.30 15.08
N VAL A 94 6.10 -12.27 14.02
CA VAL A 94 7.55 -12.48 14.15
C VAL A 94 8.15 -11.39 15.02
N GLN A 95 7.76 -10.13 14.85
CA GLN A 95 8.23 -9.04 15.71
C GLN A 95 7.89 -9.31 17.18
N TYR A 96 6.67 -9.76 17.49
CA TYR A 96 6.27 -10.09 18.86
C TYR A 96 7.07 -11.26 19.47
N ILE A 97 7.47 -12.25 18.65
CA ILE A 97 8.26 -13.40 19.11
C ILE A 97 9.74 -13.03 19.35
N TYR A 98 10.27 -12.06 18.58
CA TYR A 98 11.67 -11.64 18.63
C TYR A 98 11.93 -10.42 19.52
N VAL A 99 10.89 -9.86 20.15
CA VAL A 99 10.96 -8.80 21.18
C VAL A 99 10.97 -9.46 22.56
#